data_AF-A0A2X2BP33-F1
#
_entry.id   AF-A0A2X2BP33-F1
#
_cell.length_a   1.000
_cell.length_b   1.000
_cell.length_c   1.000
_cell.angle_alpha   90.00
_cell.angle_beta   90.00
_cell.angle_gamma   90.00
#
_symmetry.space_group_name_H-M   'P 1'
#
loop_
_entity.id
_entity.type
_entity.pdbx_description
1 polymer ?
#
loop_
_entity_poly.entity_id
_entity_poly.type
_entity_poly.pdbx_seq_one_letter_code
_entity_poly.pdbx_strand_id
1 'polypeptide(L)'
;MAVVVFFLDDVLYNIRNTTPKEHVEEAINSFQQLANAIITNQIGDEQFVSEHSKLWWQQYLAIDLLEVIKRNTQTPVLIVQTLDDINVDVAAFHQLSQEITQPNVTFIKYDKLNHGFL
;
A
#
# COMPACT_ATOMS: atom_id res chain seq x y z
N MET A 1 -12.47 3.86 12.22
CA MET A 1 -11.26 4.30 11.49
C MET A 1 -11.28 3.53 10.20
N ALA A 2 -11.51 4.20 9.06
CA ALA A 2 -11.50 3.53 7.77
C ALA A 2 -10.03 3.19 7.46
N VAL A 3 -9.71 1.90 7.36
CA VAL A 3 -8.40 1.47 6.88
C VAL A 3 -8.47 1.54 5.37
N VAL A 4 -7.74 2.48 4.80
CA VAL A 4 -7.71 2.71 3.36
C VAL A 4 -6.49 1.97 2.83
N VAL A 5 -6.61 1.31 1.67
CA VAL A 5 -5.42 0.83 0.93
C VAL A 5 -4.72 2.05 0.36
N PHE A 6 -3.94 2.72 1.19
CA PHE A 6 -2.92 3.60 0.68
C PHE A 6 -1.62 2.84 0.69
N PHE A 7 -0.94 2.88 -0.45
CA PHE A 7 0.43 2.38 -0.60
C PHE A 7 1.35 2.87 0.54
N LEU A 8 1.12 4.09 1.06
CA LEU A 8 1.79 4.59 2.26
C LEU A 8 1.58 3.69 3.48
N ASP A 9 0.36 3.27 3.77
CA ASP A 9 0.04 2.44 4.94
C ASP A 9 0.74 1.07 4.85
N ASP A 10 0.79 0.46 3.67
CA ASP A 10 1.51 -0.80 3.45
C ASP A 10 3.03 -0.63 3.63
N VAL A 11 3.61 0.47 3.16
CA VAL A 11 5.04 0.74 3.41
C VAL A 11 5.30 0.95 4.91
N LEU A 12 4.43 1.67 5.62
CA LEU A 12 4.56 1.85 7.06
C LEU A 12 4.38 0.53 7.82
N TYR A 13 3.47 -0.33 7.38
CA TYR A 13 3.30 -1.68 7.91
C TYR A 13 4.56 -2.53 7.70
N ASN A 14 5.11 -2.52 6.48
CA ASN A 14 6.35 -3.19 6.15
C ASN A 14 7.52 -2.73 7.05
N ILE A 15 7.70 -1.42 7.21
CA ILE A 15 8.76 -0.85 8.06
C ILE A 15 8.64 -1.39 9.49
N ARG A 16 7.43 -1.40 10.07
CA ARG A 16 7.19 -1.90 11.43
C ARG A 16 7.55 -3.38 11.60
N ASN A 17 7.38 -4.19 10.55
CA ASN A 17 7.58 -5.64 10.61
C ASN A 17 8.98 -6.10 10.20
N THR A 18 9.70 -5.32 9.39
CA THR A 18 10.97 -5.74 8.79
C THR A 18 12.18 -4.93 9.26
N THR A 19 11.97 -3.76 9.87
CA THR A 19 13.05 -2.93 10.41
C THR A 19 13.41 -3.36 11.83
N PRO A 20 14.71 -3.39 12.22
CA PRO A 20 15.10 -3.61 13.61
C PRO A 20 14.38 -2.63 14.55
N LYS A 21 13.92 -3.11 15.71
CA LYS A 21 12.99 -2.39 16.60
C LYS A 21 13.50 -1.01 17.01
N GLU A 22 14.80 -0.88 17.22
CA GLU A 22 15.50 0.36 17.58
C GLU A 22 15.45 1.44 16.49
N HIS A 23 15.19 1.07 15.24
CA HIS A 23 15.17 1.96 14.07
C HIS A 23 13.75 2.18 13.49
N VAL A 24 12.73 1.48 13.99
CA VAL A 24 11.35 1.57 13.43
C VAL A 24 10.81 3.00 13.44
N GLU A 25 10.90 3.70 14.58
CA GLU A 25 10.37 5.06 14.70
C GLU A 25 11.11 6.04 13.80
N GLU A 26 12.44 5.92 13.69
CA GLU A 26 13.24 6.75 12.79
C GLU A 26 12.83 6.50 11.33
N ALA A 27 12.77 5.23 10.91
CA ALA A 27 12.40 4.85 9.55
C ALA A 27 10.98 5.31 9.17
N ILE A 28 10.00 5.16 10.08
CA ILE A 28 8.63 5.67 9.86
C ILE A 28 8.65 7.18 9.67
N ASN A 29 9.29 7.92 10.58
CA ASN A 29 9.32 9.38 10.52
C ASN A 29 10.02 9.89 9.26
N SER A 30 11.16 9.31 8.91
CA SER A 30 11.89 9.64 7.69
C SER A 30 11.05 9.36 6.44
N PHE A 31 10.38 8.21 6.36
CA PHE A 31 9.55 7.88 5.20
C PHE A 31 8.32 8.78 5.09
N GLN A 32 7.66 9.12 6.21
CA GLN A 32 6.53 10.04 6.21
C GLN A 32 6.94 11.45 5.78
N GLN A 33 8.11 11.94 6.21
CA GLN A 33 8.65 13.23 5.75
C GLN A 33 8.93 13.21 4.24
N LEU A 34 9.55 12.13 3.74
CA LEU A 34 9.77 11.92 2.31
C LEU A 34 8.44 11.92 1.55
N ALA A 35 7.47 11.12 1.98
CA ALA A 35 6.16 11.02 1.35
C ALA A 35 5.45 12.39 1.27
N ASN A 36 5.46 13.14 2.38
CA ASN A 36 4.88 14.48 2.42
C ASN A 36 5.59 15.45 1.47
N ALA A 37 6.93 15.41 1.43
CA ALA A 37 7.72 16.26 0.54
C ALA A 37 7.48 15.91 -0.95
N ILE A 38 7.24 14.63 -1.28
CA ILE A 38 6.85 14.20 -2.63
C ILE A 38 5.46 14.73 -3.01
N ILE A 39 4.46 14.51 -2.15
CA ILE A 39 3.06 14.93 -2.38
C ILE A 39 2.96 16.45 -2.52
N THR A 40 3.75 17.20 -1.73
CA THR A 40 3.78 18.68 -1.77
C THR A 40 4.75 19.24 -2.81
N ASN A 41 5.33 18.37 -3.67
CA ASN A 41 6.24 18.74 -4.75
C ASN A 41 7.49 19.52 -4.30
N GLN A 42 8.00 19.21 -3.10
CA GLN A 42 9.18 19.83 -2.49
C GLN A 42 10.50 19.13 -2.85
N ILE A 43 10.44 18.03 -3.61
CA ILE A 43 11.60 17.22 -4.01
C ILE A 43 11.82 17.31 -5.52
N GLY A 44 13.08 17.57 -5.91
CA GLY A 44 13.53 17.60 -7.30
C GLY A 44 13.77 16.20 -7.87
N ASP A 45 13.76 16.07 -9.20
CA ASP A 45 13.82 14.77 -9.89
C ASP A 45 15.12 13.99 -9.58
N GLU A 46 16.22 14.70 -9.32
CA GLU A 46 17.55 14.12 -9.03
C GLU A 46 17.68 13.51 -7.62
N GLN A 47 16.67 13.70 -6.75
CA GLN A 47 16.72 13.26 -5.35
C GLN A 47 16.02 11.90 -5.12
N PHE A 48 15.50 11.27 -6.17
CA PHE A 48 14.88 9.94 -6.08
C PHE A 48 15.95 8.85 -6.22
N VAL A 49 16.13 8.06 -5.16
CA VAL A 49 17.12 6.96 -5.10
C VAL A 49 16.53 5.61 -5.56
N SER A 50 15.25 5.59 -5.94
CA SER A 50 14.56 4.37 -6.40
C SER A 50 14.62 4.23 -7.92
N GLU A 51 14.43 3.00 -8.41
CA GLU A 51 14.19 2.74 -9.84
C GLU A 51 12.85 3.30 -10.35
N HIS A 52 11.98 3.77 -9.45
CA HIS A 52 10.73 4.46 -9.80
C HIS A 52 10.94 5.96 -9.99
N SER A 53 10.18 6.55 -10.94
CA SER A 53 10.22 7.97 -11.22
C SER A 53 9.49 8.80 -10.15
N LYS A 54 9.78 10.10 -10.09
CA LYS A 54 9.02 11.06 -9.28
C LYS A 54 7.51 10.97 -9.50
N LEU A 55 7.10 10.91 -10.77
CA LEU A 55 5.68 10.83 -11.13
C LEU A 55 5.01 9.59 -10.54
N TRP A 56 5.70 8.44 -10.58
CA TRP A 56 5.22 7.21 -9.99
C TRP A 56 4.97 7.39 -8.48
N TRP A 57 5.94 7.93 -7.74
CA TRP A 57 5.79 8.17 -6.31
C TRP A 57 4.66 9.14 -5.99
N GLN A 58 4.55 10.24 -6.74
CA GLN A 58 3.45 11.20 -6.57
C GLN A 58 2.09 10.56 -6.79
N GLN A 59 1.96 9.70 -7.82
CA GLN A 59 0.71 9.00 -8.10
C GLN A 59 0.36 8.03 -6.98
N TYR A 60 1.28 7.13 -6.60
CA TYR A 60 1.00 6.08 -5.62
C TYR A 60 0.82 6.61 -4.19
N LEU A 61 1.46 7.72 -3.83
CA LEU A 61 1.28 8.36 -2.53
C LEU A 61 -0.02 9.19 -2.44
N ALA A 62 -0.60 9.59 -3.58
CA ALA A 62 -1.80 10.44 -3.62
C ALA A 62 -3.08 9.69 -4.03
N ILE A 63 -2.97 8.51 -4.65
CA ILE A 63 -4.12 7.77 -5.17
C ILE A 63 -4.95 7.14 -4.05
N ASP A 64 -6.26 7.36 -4.08
CA ASP A 64 -7.22 6.58 -3.30
C ASP A 64 -7.64 5.35 -4.10
N LEU A 65 -6.93 4.24 -3.86
CA LEU A 65 -7.16 2.99 -4.58
C LEU A 65 -8.55 2.40 -4.27
N LEU A 66 -9.06 2.59 -3.05
CA LEU A 66 -10.39 2.12 -2.67
C LEU A 66 -11.46 2.85 -3.49
N GLU A 67 -11.36 4.16 -3.63
CA GLU A 67 -12.27 4.95 -4.45
C GLU A 67 -12.17 4.58 -5.94
N VAL A 68 -10.96 4.35 -6.45
CA VAL A 68 -10.75 3.87 -7.83
C VAL A 68 -11.47 2.54 -8.06
N ILE A 69 -11.34 1.57 -7.14
CA ILE A 69 -12.02 0.29 -7.23
C ILE A 69 -13.54 0.48 -7.12
N LYS A 70 -14.01 1.29 -6.17
CA LYS A 70 -15.45 1.53 -5.94
C LYS A 70 -16.13 2.20 -7.15
N ARG A 71 -15.41 3.05 -7.89
CA ARG A 71 -15.90 3.70 -9.13
C ARG A 71 -15.87 2.81 -10.36
N ASN A 72 -15.11 1.72 -10.35
CA ASN A 72 -15.02 0.81 -11.47
C ASN A 72 -16.26 -0.10 -11.53
N THR A 73 -17.13 0.13 -12.53
CA THR A 73 -18.38 -0.63 -12.71
C THR A 73 -18.35 -1.62 -13.86
N GLN A 74 -17.26 -1.67 -14.64
CA GLN A 74 -17.23 -2.37 -15.93
C GLN A 74 -16.14 -3.43 -16.00
N THR A 75 -14.93 -3.11 -15.52
CA THR A 75 -13.77 -3.98 -15.67
C THR A 75 -13.77 -5.02 -14.54
N PRO A 76 -13.69 -6.32 -14.84
CA PRO A 76 -13.46 -7.33 -13.80
C PRO A 76 -12.13 -7.09 -13.10
N VAL A 77 -12.14 -7.09 -11.76
CA VAL A 77 -10.95 -6.91 -10.92
C VAL A 77 -10.76 -8.15 -10.06
N LEU A 78 -9.55 -8.69 -10.07
CA LEU A 78 -9.13 -9.73 -9.15
C LEU A 78 -8.12 -9.14 -8.16
N ILE A 79 -8.42 -9.24 -6.87
CA ILE A 79 -7.52 -8.84 -5.78
C ILE A 79 -7.07 -10.10 -5.08
N VAL A 80 -5.75 -10.30 -4.99
CA VAL A 80 -5.13 -11.50 -4.41
C VAL A 80 -4.31 -11.09 -3.19
N GLN A 81 -4.47 -11.80 -2.08
CA GLN A 81 -3.65 -11.61 -0.87
C GLN A 81 -3.17 -12.96 -0.33
N THR A 82 -1.90 -13.01 0.07
CA THR A 82 -1.35 -14.14 0.82
C THR A 82 -1.42 -13.82 2.32
N LEU A 83 -1.80 -14.80 3.15
CA LEU A 83 -2.15 -14.52 4.55
C LEU A 83 -0.96 -14.56 5.53
N ASP A 84 0.20 -15.07 5.12
CA ASP A 84 1.44 -15.00 5.92
C ASP A 84 2.33 -13.83 5.45
N ASP A 85 1.74 -12.84 4.78
CA ASP A 85 2.43 -11.63 4.35
C ASP A 85 2.72 -10.70 5.54
N ILE A 86 3.98 -10.31 5.69
CA ILE A 86 4.45 -9.34 6.69
C ILE A 86 4.81 -7.98 6.09
N ASN A 87 4.69 -7.83 4.77
CA ASN A 87 5.02 -6.62 4.02
C ASN A 87 3.76 -5.81 3.68
N VAL A 88 2.60 -6.44 3.61
CA VAL A 88 1.30 -5.81 3.32
C VAL A 88 0.34 -6.16 4.45
N ASP A 89 -0.52 -5.20 4.84
CA ASP A 89 -1.41 -5.40 5.99
C ASP A 89 -2.58 -6.35 5.67
N VAL A 90 -2.45 -7.61 6.09
CA VAL A 90 -3.49 -8.64 5.93
C VAL A 90 -4.80 -8.28 6.65
N ALA A 91 -4.73 -7.57 7.79
CA ALA A 91 -5.92 -7.14 8.51
C ALA A 91 -6.66 -6.04 7.73
N ALA A 92 -5.93 -5.11 7.10
CA ALA A 92 -6.49 -4.14 6.18
C ALA A 92 -7.22 -4.83 5.02
N PHE A 93 -6.57 -5.79 4.36
CA PHE A 93 -7.17 -6.60 3.29
C PHE A 93 -8.53 -7.20 3.68
N HIS A 94 -8.63 -7.77 4.89
CA HIS A 94 -9.88 -8.33 5.38
C HIS A 94 -10.99 -7.28 5.49
N GLN A 95 -10.69 -6.09 5.98
CA GLN A 95 -11.69 -5.01 6.08
C GLN A 95 -12.16 -4.58 4.69
N LEU A 96 -11.25 -4.44 3.74
CA LEU A 96 -11.58 -4.02 2.37
C LEU A 96 -12.42 -5.05 1.63
N SER A 97 -12.14 -6.34 1.83
CA SER A 97 -12.94 -7.41 1.26
C SER A 97 -14.40 -7.41 1.74
N GLN A 98 -14.66 -6.77 2.89
CA GLN A 98 -16.02 -6.56 3.42
C GLN A 98 -16.65 -5.27 2.90
N GLU A 99 -15.86 -4.21 2.70
CA GLU A 99 -16.34 -2.92 2.19
C GLU A 99 -16.64 -2.91 0.69
N ILE A 100 -15.87 -3.65 -0.10
CA ILE A 100 -15.99 -3.71 -1.55
C ILE A 100 -17.00 -4.79 -1.90
N THR A 101 -18.20 -4.34 -2.28
CA THR A 101 -19.36 -5.20 -2.60
C THR A 101 -19.69 -5.22 -4.10
N GLN A 102 -18.88 -4.53 -4.91
CA GLN A 102 -19.02 -4.46 -6.36
C GLN A 102 -18.97 -5.87 -6.98
N PRO A 103 -19.96 -6.27 -7.80
CA PRO A 103 -20.04 -7.64 -8.31
C PRO A 103 -18.94 -7.99 -9.31
N ASN A 104 -18.28 -6.99 -9.89
CA ASN A 104 -17.14 -7.15 -10.79
C ASN A 104 -15.79 -7.27 -10.05
N VAL A 105 -15.77 -7.23 -8.71
CA VAL A 105 -14.55 -7.40 -7.92
C VAL A 105 -14.57 -8.76 -7.24
N THR A 106 -13.51 -9.54 -7.43
CA THR A 106 -13.30 -10.85 -6.82
C THR A 106 -12.08 -10.81 -5.92
N PHE A 107 -12.20 -11.40 -4.73
CA PHE A 107 -11.11 -11.57 -3.79
C PHE A 107 -10.68 -13.03 -3.74
N ILE A 108 -9.37 -13.28 -3.86
CA ILE A 108 -8.76 -14.59 -3.61
C ILE A 108 -7.74 -14.41 -2.48
N LYS A 109 -7.74 -15.37 -1.56
CA LYS A 109 -6.72 -15.44 -0.52
C LYS A 109 -6.05 -16.79 -0.51
N TYR A 110 -4.75 -16.79 -0.22
CA TYR A 110 -3.96 -18.00 -0.03
C TYR A 110 -3.45 -18.06 1.40
N ASP A 111 -3.93 -19.07 2.14
CA ASP A 111 -3.42 -19.37 3.46
C ASP A 111 -1.98 -19.90 3.34
N LYS A 112 -1.12 -19.58 4.31
CA LYS A 112 0.25 -20.12 4.45
C LYS A 112 1.27 -19.72 3.39
N LEU A 113 0.94 -18.79 2.49
CA LEU A 113 1.90 -18.20 1.57
C LEU A 113 2.37 -16.84 2.10
N ASN A 114 3.63 -16.51 1.85
CA ASN A 114 4.18 -15.18 2.14
C ASN A 114 4.02 -14.21 0.95
N HIS A 115 4.56 -12.99 1.07
CA HIS A 115 4.51 -11.95 0.02
C HIS A 115 5.02 -12.41 -1.35
N GLY A 116 6.03 -13.28 -1.35
CA GLY A 116 6.63 -13.85 -2.55
C GLY A 116 5.88 -15.06 -3.12
N PHE A 117 4.71 -15.40 -2.56
CA PHE A 117 3.93 -16.60 -2.90
C PHE A 117 4.70 -17.92 -2.64
N LEU A 118 5.59 -17.91 -1.65
CA LEU A 118 6.34 -19.08 -1.19
C LEU A 118 5.71 -19.70 0.06
#